data_AF-A0A8C2EGF6-F1
#
_entry.id   AF-A0A8C2EGF6-F1
#
_cell.length_a   1.000
_cell.length_b   1.000
_cell.length_c   1.000
_cell.angle_alpha   90.00
_cell.angle_beta   90.00
_cell.angle_gamma   90.00
#
_symmetry.space_group_name_H-M   'P 1'
#
loop_
_entity.id
_entity.type
_entity.pdbx_description
1 polymer ?
#
loop_
_entity_poly.entity_id
_entity_poly.type
_entity_poly.pdbx_seq_one_letter_code
_entity_poly.pdbx_strand_id
1 'polypeptide(L)'
;MASSARMDMLDENIDSLRGWETIVWHGFHLEDWRRHGVINRVAYFEVEILDLKNKAQLCYLDKVHLFYPSRQALKLHPEGKALSDDDVLEDLPVGTTATMFFQDLGPQLGWTMVFLAECLGPLFIYLLFYYRLPYIYGYEYDYTQSPFKVVKLACWCHSLHYIKRLVETIFIHRFSDGTLPLRTIMMLCLYYWGFAAWQAYYINHPLYTPPTYGRLQIYTALAMFLVCEFGNFSVHLILNRISCNGSRPKEIPYPTNNPFTWLFFFVSCPNYTYEVGSWISFTAMTQCVPVGVFAFLGLIQMTIWARAKHKTYNEQFKDYPDLRTAIIPLFF
;
A
#
# COMPACT_ATOMS: atom_id res chain seq x y z
N MET A 1 -37.03 -9.77 34.96
CA MET A 1 -35.83 -10.62 34.80
C MET A 1 -35.80 -11.14 33.37
N ALA A 2 -34.61 -11.08 32.75
CA ALA A 2 -34.26 -11.48 31.37
C ALA A 2 -34.49 -10.45 30.24
N SER A 3 -33.49 -9.59 30.01
CA SER A 3 -33.11 -9.05 28.69
C SER A 3 -31.81 -8.24 28.82
N SER A 4 -30.66 -8.92 28.92
CA SER A 4 -29.32 -8.31 28.95
C SER A 4 -28.21 -9.36 28.69
N ALA A 5 -28.38 -10.22 27.68
CA ALA A 5 -27.41 -11.29 27.42
C ALA A 5 -27.19 -11.58 25.93
N ARG A 6 -27.30 -10.54 25.08
CA ARG A 6 -27.11 -10.71 23.62
C ARG A 6 -26.32 -9.58 22.96
N MET A 7 -25.36 -9.01 23.68
CA MET A 7 -24.46 -7.97 23.15
C MET A 7 -22.99 -8.16 23.50
N ASP A 8 -22.60 -9.31 24.08
CA ASP A 8 -21.22 -9.56 24.56
C ASP A 8 -20.48 -10.67 23.78
N MET A 9 -20.98 -11.14 22.64
CA MET A 9 -20.31 -12.18 21.83
C MET A 9 -19.84 -11.72 20.44
N LEU A 10 -19.73 -10.41 20.22
CA LEU A 10 -19.18 -9.83 18.98
C LEU A 10 -17.91 -9.00 19.20
N ASP A 11 -17.46 -8.80 20.44
CA ASP A 11 -16.29 -7.96 20.76
C ASP A 11 -14.96 -8.71 20.87
N GLU A 12 -14.95 -10.05 20.93
CA GLU A 12 -13.71 -10.82 21.17
C GLU A 12 -12.88 -11.12 19.90
N ASN A 13 -13.21 -10.58 18.73
CA ASN A 13 -12.48 -10.88 17.49
C ASN A 13 -12.01 -9.66 16.67
N ILE A 14 -12.04 -8.46 17.26
CA ILE A 14 -11.70 -7.21 16.56
C ILE A 14 -10.22 -6.81 16.74
N ASP A 15 -9.50 -7.36 17.73
CA ASP A 15 -8.08 -7.04 17.98
C ASP A 15 -7.07 -7.78 17.10
N SER A 16 -7.52 -8.60 16.15
CA SER A 16 -6.65 -9.23 15.14
C SER A 16 -6.43 -8.40 13.87
N LEU A 17 -7.04 -7.21 13.77
CA LEU A 17 -6.97 -6.33 12.60
C LEU A 17 -6.00 -5.14 12.75
N ARG A 18 -5.12 -5.16 13.76
CA ARG A 18 -4.03 -4.18 13.93
C ARG A 18 -2.78 -4.50 13.09
N GLY A 19 -2.96 -5.16 11.94
CA GLY A 19 -1.91 -5.41 10.95
C GLY A 19 -2.28 -4.71 9.66
N TRP A 20 -1.83 -3.46 9.50
CA TRP A 20 -1.89 -2.83 8.19
C TRP A 20 -1.05 -3.67 7.24
N GLU A 21 -1.71 -4.15 6.18
CA GLU A 21 -1.12 -4.94 5.08
C GLU A 21 -0.98 -6.45 5.33
N THR A 22 -2.10 -7.16 5.25
CA THR A 22 -2.08 -8.49 4.64
C THR A 22 -3.43 -8.78 4.00
N ILE A 23 -3.48 -8.80 2.67
CA ILE A 23 -4.53 -9.52 1.95
C ILE A 23 -4.30 -11.00 2.27
N VAL A 24 -5.11 -11.55 3.18
CA VAL A 24 -5.08 -12.98 3.50
C VAL A 24 -5.70 -13.74 2.33
N TRP A 25 -4.86 -14.26 1.44
CA TRP A 25 -5.24 -15.37 0.57
C TRP A 25 -4.86 -16.67 1.28
N HIS A 26 -5.88 -17.46 1.67
CA HIS A 26 -5.69 -18.85 2.06
C HIS A 26 -5.30 -19.66 0.82
N GLY A 27 -4.06 -20.17 0.76
CA GLY A 27 -3.62 -20.96 -0.38
C GLY A 27 -2.23 -21.58 -0.23
N PHE A 28 -2.25 -22.86 0.16
CA PHE A 28 -1.23 -23.91 0.01
C PHE A 28 0.09 -23.81 0.79
N HIS A 29 0.18 -24.69 1.79
CA HIS A 29 1.42 -25.22 2.35
C HIS A 29 2.22 -25.95 1.27
N LEU A 30 3.51 -25.61 1.15
CA LEU A 30 4.52 -26.45 0.52
C LEU A 30 5.77 -26.31 1.37
N GLU A 31 6.15 -27.44 1.96
CA GLU A 31 7.33 -27.62 2.79
C GLU A 31 8.62 -27.50 1.99
N ASP A 32 9.66 -27.14 2.73
CA ASP A 32 11.09 -27.38 2.54
C ASP A 32 11.77 -26.90 1.26
N TRP A 33 12.84 -26.11 1.43
CA TRP A 33 14.17 -26.40 0.86
C TRP A 33 15.26 -25.61 1.64
N ARG A 34 16.04 -26.34 2.45
CA ARG A 34 17.40 -25.94 2.86
C ARG A 34 18.34 -26.16 1.67
N ARG A 35 19.31 -25.25 1.44
CA ARG A 35 20.77 -25.52 1.36
C ARG A 35 21.62 -24.36 0.81
N HIS A 36 22.62 -23.98 1.61
CA HIS A 36 23.99 -23.50 1.34
C HIS A 36 24.28 -22.18 0.59
N GLY A 37 25.13 -21.37 1.24
CA GLY A 37 25.95 -20.33 0.61
C GLY A 37 26.55 -19.36 1.62
N VAL A 38 27.74 -19.67 2.16
CA VAL A 38 28.50 -18.84 3.11
C VAL A 38 29.03 -17.58 2.42
N ILE A 39 28.75 -16.39 2.95
CA ILE A 39 29.47 -15.15 2.62
C ILE A 39 29.88 -14.45 3.93
N ASN A 40 31.17 -14.53 4.24
CA ASN A 40 31.80 -13.82 5.36
C ASN A 40 32.05 -12.35 4.99
N ARG A 41 31.20 -11.45 5.49
CA ARG A 41 31.55 -10.04 5.77
C ARG A 41 31.05 -9.72 7.17
N VAL A 42 31.98 -9.60 8.11
CA VAL A 42 31.69 -9.49 9.54
C VAL A 42 31.33 -8.04 9.85
N ALA A 43 30.05 -7.81 10.16
CA ALA A 43 29.58 -6.60 10.82
C ALA A 43 29.02 -7.02 12.19
N TYR A 44 29.50 -6.35 13.23
CA TYR A 44 29.15 -6.63 14.63
C TYR A 44 27.95 -5.77 15.03
N PHE A 45 26.94 -6.36 15.68
CA PHE A 45 25.85 -5.59 16.26
C PHE A 45 25.56 -6.04 17.70
N GLU A 46 25.27 -5.05 18.52
CA GLU A 46 25.00 -5.12 19.96
C GLU A 46 23.52 -4.82 20.14
N VAL A 47 22.77 -5.73 20.79
CA VAL A 47 21.36 -5.49 21.16
C VAL A 47 21.34 -5.00 22.59
N GLU A 48 21.16 -3.69 22.74
CA GLU A 48 21.01 -3.05 24.04
C GLU A 48 19.53 -3.07 24.44
N ILE A 49 19.20 -3.81 25.50
CA ILE A 49 17.91 -3.62 26.16
C ILE A 49 18.04 -2.36 26.99
N LEU A 50 17.37 -1.28 26.60
CA LEU A 50 17.51 0.03 27.25
C LEU A 50 16.33 0.30 28.18
N ASP A 51 16.61 0.86 29.36
CA ASP A 51 15.63 1.42 30.26
C ASP A 51 14.89 2.58 29.57
N LEU A 52 13.55 2.55 29.69
CA LEU A 52 12.68 3.46 28.95
C LEU A 52 12.85 4.94 29.36
N LYS A 53 13.24 5.20 30.62
CA LYS A 53 13.30 6.56 31.19
C LYS A 53 14.68 7.18 31.05
N ASN A 54 15.74 6.40 31.21
CA ASN A 54 17.11 6.93 31.23
C ASN A 54 17.98 6.40 30.08
N LYS A 55 17.44 5.51 29.22
CA LYS A 55 18.17 4.86 28.12
C LYS A 55 19.42 4.11 28.62
N ALA A 56 19.42 3.58 29.84
CA ALA A 56 20.52 2.79 30.37
C ALA A 56 20.41 1.32 29.94
N GLN A 57 21.53 0.69 29.58
CA GLN A 57 21.58 -0.69 29.11
C GLN A 57 21.35 -1.69 30.27
N LEU A 58 20.37 -2.58 30.13
CA LEU A 58 19.83 -3.49 31.14
C LEU A 58 20.27 -4.95 30.98
N CYS A 59 20.55 -5.45 29.77
CA CYS A 59 20.94 -6.85 29.56
C CYS A 59 21.73 -7.08 28.26
N TYR A 60 22.55 -8.14 28.26
CA TYR A 60 23.39 -8.60 27.16
C TYR A 60 22.76 -9.85 26.54
N LEU A 61 22.45 -9.84 25.24
CA LEU A 61 22.08 -11.06 24.52
C LEU A 61 23.34 -11.67 23.92
N ASP A 62 23.69 -12.89 24.33
CA ASP A 62 24.89 -13.57 23.84
C ASP A 62 24.73 -13.98 22.36
N LYS A 63 25.85 -13.91 21.63
CA LYS A 63 25.94 -13.86 20.16
C LYS A 63 25.12 -14.94 19.43
N VAL A 64 24.04 -14.51 18.76
CA VAL A 64 23.35 -15.34 17.76
C VAL A 64 23.53 -14.72 16.38
N HIS A 65 24.56 -15.18 15.67
CA HIS A 65 24.69 -14.96 14.23
C HIS A 65 23.54 -15.65 13.49
N LEU A 66 22.85 -14.96 12.58
CA LEU A 66 22.46 -15.56 11.29
C LEU A 66 21.88 -14.53 10.29
N PHE A 67 21.18 -13.46 10.73
CA PHE A 67 20.35 -12.63 9.82
C PHE A 67 20.40 -11.11 10.11
N TYR A 68 20.03 -10.27 9.14
CA TYR A 68 19.97 -8.80 9.31
C TYR A 68 18.76 -8.39 10.16
N PRO A 69 18.78 -7.22 10.85
CA PRO A 69 17.82 -6.90 11.91
C PRO A 69 16.35 -7.08 11.52
N SER A 70 15.94 -6.57 10.36
CA SER A 70 14.53 -6.63 9.96
C SER A 70 14.02 -8.04 9.64
N ARG A 71 14.89 -9.04 9.45
CA ARG A 71 14.54 -10.46 9.26
C ARG A 71 14.27 -11.19 10.58
N GLN A 72 14.50 -10.53 11.71
CA GLN A 72 14.43 -11.13 13.03
C GLN A 72 13.11 -10.73 13.70
N ALA A 73 12.48 -11.67 14.40
CA ALA A 73 11.38 -11.41 15.31
C ALA A 73 11.52 -12.23 16.59
N LEU A 74 10.95 -11.73 17.69
CA LEU A 74 10.92 -12.41 18.98
C LEU A 74 9.50 -12.84 19.33
N LYS A 75 9.35 -14.00 19.96
CA LYS A 75 8.08 -14.53 20.47
C LYS A 75 8.19 -14.92 21.93
N LEU A 76 7.09 -14.83 22.67
CA LEU A 76 7.01 -15.35 24.04
C LEU A 76 6.71 -16.86 24.10
N HIS A 77 6.14 -17.41 23.04
CA HIS A 77 5.80 -18.83 22.93
C HIS A 77 6.14 -19.33 21.52
N PRO A 78 6.62 -20.58 21.33
CA PRO A 78 6.99 -21.10 20.01
C PRO A 78 5.87 -20.99 18.97
N GLU A 79 4.64 -21.26 19.39
CA GLU A 79 3.42 -21.16 18.57
C GLU A 79 2.73 -19.79 18.65
N GLY A 80 3.28 -18.87 19.45
CA GLY A 80 2.72 -17.53 19.64
C GLY A 80 2.93 -16.61 18.43
N LYS A 81 2.26 -15.46 18.47
CA LYS A 81 2.55 -14.35 17.55
C LYS A 81 3.90 -13.72 17.89
N ALA A 82 4.53 -13.13 16.87
CA ALA A 82 5.69 -12.26 17.08
C ALA A 82 5.27 -11.04 17.91
N LEU A 83 6.18 -10.61 18.78
CA LEU A 83 6.09 -9.35 19.50
C LEU A 83 6.20 -8.19 18.51
N SER A 84 5.46 -7.12 18.79
CA SER A 84 5.56 -5.84 18.09
C SER A 84 6.79 -5.07 18.60
N ASP A 85 7.37 -4.22 17.75
CA ASP A 85 8.47 -3.32 18.14
C ASP A 85 8.06 -2.30 19.22
N ASP A 86 6.75 -2.04 19.33
CA ASP A 86 6.16 -1.15 20.33
C ASP A 86 5.81 -1.86 21.65
N ASP A 87 5.98 -3.18 21.75
CA ASP A 87 5.61 -3.95 22.95
C ASP A 87 6.57 -3.62 24.10
N VAL A 88 6.00 -3.21 25.24
CA VAL A 88 6.76 -2.89 26.45
C VAL A 88 6.91 -4.15 27.30
N LEU A 89 8.15 -4.46 27.70
CA LEU A 89 8.46 -5.68 28.47
C LEU A 89 7.64 -5.81 29.77
N GLU A 90 7.31 -4.70 30.43
CA GLU A 90 6.49 -4.65 31.65
C GLU A 90 5.04 -5.08 31.43
N ASP A 91 4.51 -4.88 30.21
CA ASP A 91 3.14 -5.22 29.84
C ASP A 91 3.01 -6.66 29.31
N LEU A 92 4.14 -7.34 29.10
CA LEU A 92 4.15 -8.72 28.63
C LEU A 92 3.80 -9.67 29.79
N PRO A 93 3.08 -10.78 29.52
CA PRO A 93 2.70 -11.77 30.52
C PRO A 93 3.90 -12.66 30.92
N VAL A 94 4.99 -12.04 31.36
CA VAL A 94 6.23 -12.65 31.80
C VAL A 94 6.44 -12.35 33.29
N GLY A 95 6.94 -13.35 34.03
CA GLY A 95 7.27 -13.18 35.45
C GLY A 95 8.60 -12.45 35.64
N THR A 96 9.35 -12.81 36.68
CA THR A 96 10.72 -12.29 36.89
C THR A 96 11.73 -12.75 35.84
N THR A 97 11.37 -13.75 35.02
CA THR A 97 12.23 -14.33 33.99
C THR A 97 11.44 -14.41 32.68
N ALA A 98 11.97 -13.84 31.61
CA ALA A 98 11.36 -13.89 30.28
C ALA A 98 12.16 -14.82 29.35
N THR A 99 11.50 -15.84 28.80
CA THR A 99 12.08 -16.66 27.74
C THR A 99 11.54 -16.18 26.41
N MET A 100 12.43 -15.74 25.51
CA MET A 100 12.07 -15.28 24.18
C MET A 100 12.58 -16.28 23.13
N PHE A 101 11.73 -16.60 22.16
CA PHE A 101 12.05 -17.47 21.04
C PHE A 101 12.37 -16.63 19.81
N PHE A 102 13.49 -16.92 19.18
CA PHE A 102 13.87 -16.32 17.92
C PHE A 102 13.05 -16.89 16.76
N GLN A 103 12.48 -16.01 15.94
CA GLN A 103 11.84 -16.35 14.68
C GLN A 103 12.59 -15.71 13.52
N ASP A 104 12.95 -16.53 12.53
CA ASP A 104 13.39 -16.06 11.23
C ASP A 104 12.18 -15.73 10.34
N LEU A 105 12.02 -14.47 9.95
CA LEU A 105 10.95 -14.00 9.05
C LEU A 105 11.25 -14.25 7.57
N GLY A 106 12.45 -14.73 7.23
CA GLY A 106 12.94 -14.84 5.84
C GLY A 106 13.35 -13.48 5.25
N PRO A 107 13.72 -13.42 3.96
CA PRO A 107 14.12 -12.17 3.31
C PRO A 107 13.02 -11.10 3.38
N GLN A 108 13.35 -9.96 3.98
CA GLN A 108 12.54 -8.76 4.13
C GLN A 108 13.09 -7.60 3.29
N LEU A 109 12.21 -6.78 2.74
CA LEU A 109 12.56 -5.51 2.08
C LEU A 109 11.79 -4.35 2.71
N GLY A 110 12.43 -3.18 2.78
CA GLY A 110 11.79 -1.96 3.27
C GLY A 110 10.76 -1.41 2.30
N TRP A 111 9.79 -0.68 2.84
CA TRP A 111 8.64 -0.11 2.11
C TRP A 111 9.02 0.65 0.84
N THR A 112 10.06 1.48 0.87
CA THR A 112 10.50 2.23 -0.31
C THR A 112 10.76 1.31 -1.51
N MET A 113 11.42 0.17 -1.30
CA MET A 113 11.70 -0.79 -2.37
C MET A 113 10.43 -1.49 -2.86
N VAL A 114 9.49 -1.76 -1.94
CA VAL A 114 8.18 -2.34 -2.29
C VAL A 114 7.44 -1.42 -3.23
N PHE A 115 7.25 -0.15 -2.85
CA PHE A 115 6.53 0.83 -3.67
C PHE A 115 7.23 1.12 -5.01
N LEU A 116 8.56 1.15 -5.04
CA LEU A 116 9.32 1.28 -6.29
C LEU A 116 9.07 0.10 -7.23
N ALA A 117 9.18 -1.14 -6.73
CA ALA A 117 8.94 -2.34 -7.55
C ALA A 117 7.47 -2.44 -8.00
N GLU A 118 6.54 -2.09 -7.12
CA GLU A 118 5.10 -2.03 -7.42
C GLU A 118 4.80 -1.05 -8.55
N CYS A 119 5.48 0.10 -8.60
CA CYS A 119 5.21 1.16 -9.58
C CYS A 119 6.02 1.03 -10.89
N LEU A 120 7.27 0.52 -10.83
CA LEU A 120 8.13 0.37 -12.00
C LEU A 120 7.57 -0.65 -13.00
N GLY A 121 7.04 -1.77 -12.49
CA GLY A 121 6.52 -2.83 -13.34
C GLY A 121 5.35 -2.41 -14.21
N PRO A 122 4.25 -1.86 -13.67
CA PRO A 122 3.13 -1.38 -14.45
C PRO A 122 3.54 -0.36 -15.50
N LEU A 123 4.44 0.58 -15.16
CA LEU A 123 4.97 1.55 -16.12
C LEU A 123 5.67 0.85 -17.29
N PHE A 124 6.61 -0.04 -16.99
CA PHE A 124 7.38 -0.75 -18.02
C PHE A 124 6.47 -1.64 -18.87
N ILE A 125 5.66 -2.48 -18.22
CA ILE A 125 4.74 -3.43 -18.87
C ILE A 125 3.79 -2.70 -19.80
N TYR A 126 3.15 -1.61 -19.36
CA TYR A 126 2.23 -0.86 -20.21
C TYR A 126 2.91 -0.37 -21.49
N LEU A 127 4.16 0.13 -21.38
CA LEU A 127 4.94 0.58 -22.53
C LEU A 127 5.25 -0.56 -23.50
N LEU A 128 5.49 -1.80 -23.02
CA LEU A 128 5.69 -2.97 -23.88
C LEU A 128 4.47 -3.21 -24.80
N PHE A 129 3.26 -3.14 -24.25
CA PHE A 129 2.02 -3.29 -25.01
C PHE A 129 1.75 -2.08 -25.92
N TYR A 130 2.03 -0.86 -25.44
CA TYR A 130 1.84 0.37 -26.23
C TYR A 130 2.71 0.38 -27.49
N TYR A 131 3.98 -0.02 -27.38
CA TYR A 131 4.88 -0.15 -28.53
C TYR A 131 4.65 -1.42 -29.35
N ARG A 132 3.70 -2.29 -28.95
CA ARG A 132 3.38 -3.55 -29.64
C ARG A 132 4.64 -4.35 -29.96
N LEU A 133 5.42 -4.65 -28.91
CA LEU A 133 6.60 -5.49 -29.07
C LEU A 133 6.23 -6.85 -29.69
N PRO A 134 7.16 -7.49 -30.44
CA PRO A 134 6.93 -8.79 -31.04
C PRO A 134 6.41 -9.82 -30.04
N TYR A 135 5.61 -10.76 -30.55
CA TYR A 135 4.99 -11.86 -29.78
C TYR A 135 3.86 -11.45 -28.82
N ILE A 136 3.51 -10.16 -28.73
CA ILE A 136 2.34 -9.70 -27.93
C ILE A 136 1.04 -9.80 -28.74
N TYR A 137 1.08 -9.34 -29.99
CA TYR A 137 -0.03 -9.39 -30.94
C TYR A 137 0.39 -10.18 -32.20
N GLY A 138 -0.44 -10.19 -33.25
CA GLY A 138 -0.06 -10.76 -34.55
C GLY A 138 1.16 -10.04 -35.14
N TYR A 139 2.02 -10.78 -35.84
CA TYR A 139 3.29 -10.30 -36.40
C TYR A 139 3.12 -9.09 -37.33
N GLU A 140 1.96 -8.96 -37.96
CA GLU A 140 1.60 -7.84 -38.83
C GLU A 140 1.42 -6.51 -38.07
N TYR A 141 1.33 -6.57 -36.75
CA TYR A 141 1.15 -5.40 -35.87
C TYR A 141 2.39 -5.04 -35.07
N ASP A 142 3.50 -5.76 -35.24
CA ASP A 142 4.76 -5.48 -34.55
C ASP A 142 5.20 -4.03 -34.78
N TYR A 143 5.45 -3.28 -33.70
CA TYR A 143 5.84 -1.86 -33.71
C TYR A 143 4.87 -0.90 -34.42
N THR A 144 3.67 -1.35 -34.76
CA THR A 144 2.65 -0.48 -35.35
C THR A 144 2.04 0.45 -34.30
N GLN A 145 1.62 1.64 -34.72
CA GLN A 145 0.94 2.59 -33.84
C GLN A 145 -0.58 2.51 -34.01
N SER A 146 -1.32 2.67 -32.92
CA SER A 146 -2.77 2.81 -32.98
C SER A 146 -3.16 4.14 -33.66
N PRO A 147 -4.13 4.14 -34.60
CA PRO A 147 -4.61 5.37 -35.23
C PRO A 147 -5.43 6.24 -34.26
N PHE A 148 -5.90 5.67 -33.14
CA PHE A 148 -6.79 6.37 -32.22
C PHE A 148 -6.02 7.22 -31.22
N LYS A 149 -6.38 8.52 -31.15
CA LYS A 149 -5.77 9.48 -30.20
C LYS A 149 -5.94 9.07 -28.74
N VAL A 150 -7.06 8.41 -28.40
CA VAL A 150 -7.35 7.95 -27.03
C VAL A 150 -6.31 6.95 -26.51
N VAL A 151 -5.76 6.07 -27.37
CA VAL A 151 -4.73 5.11 -26.98
C VAL A 151 -3.43 5.83 -26.59
N LYS A 152 -3.05 6.87 -27.36
CA LYS A 152 -1.91 7.72 -27.02
C LYS A 152 -2.14 8.49 -25.71
N LEU A 153 -3.32 9.08 -25.54
CA LEU A 153 -3.67 9.76 -24.28
C LEU A 153 -3.69 8.79 -23.10
N ALA A 154 -4.15 7.56 -23.30
CA ALA A 154 -4.18 6.55 -22.26
C ALA A 154 -2.76 6.15 -21.82
N CYS A 155 -1.84 6.00 -22.78
CA CYS A 155 -0.42 5.80 -22.50
C CYS A 155 0.17 6.97 -21.70
N TRP A 156 -0.07 8.20 -22.12
CA TRP A 156 0.37 9.39 -21.37
C TRP A 156 -0.19 9.41 -19.95
N CYS A 157 -1.49 9.22 -19.74
CA CYS A 157 -2.10 9.21 -18.42
C CYS A 157 -1.54 8.10 -17.53
N HIS A 158 -1.44 6.87 -18.04
CA HIS A 158 -0.91 5.74 -17.29
C HIS A 158 0.57 5.97 -16.92
N SER A 159 1.39 6.40 -17.88
CA SER A 159 2.80 6.70 -17.62
C SER A 159 2.97 7.84 -16.62
N LEU A 160 2.23 8.94 -16.78
CA LEU A 160 2.30 10.08 -15.86
C LEU A 160 1.89 9.70 -14.44
N HIS A 161 0.84 8.88 -14.28
CA HIS A 161 0.41 8.38 -12.98
C HIS A 161 1.51 7.58 -12.27
N TYR A 162 2.10 6.58 -12.94
CA TYR A 162 3.15 5.77 -12.32
C TYR A 162 4.47 6.53 -12.16
N ILE A 163 4.83 7.44 -13.08
CA ILE A 163 5.99 8.32 -12.91
C ILE A 163 5.79 9.24 -11.70
N LYS A 164 4.61 9.85 -11.54
CA LYS A 164 4.27 10.65 -10.36
C LYS A 164 4.40 9.81 -9.09
N ARG A 165 3.85 8.59 -9.06
CA ARG A 165 3.99 7.68 -7.90
C ARG A 165 5.44 7.32 -7.60
N LEU A 166 6.28 7.11 -8.61
CA LEU A 166 7.72 6.87 -8.43
C LEU A 166 8.43 8.10 -7.84
N VAL A 167 8.16 9.29 -8.39
CA VAL A 167 8.71 10.55 -7.87
C VAL A 167 8.26 10.78 -6.43
N GLU A 168 6.98 10.57 -6.12
CA GLU A 168 6.45 10.69 -4.77
C GLU A 168 7.12 9.69 -3.82
N THR A 169 7.28 8.43 -4.23
CA THR A 169 7.94 7.39 -3.43
C THR A 169 9.38 7.77 -3.09
N ILE A 170 10.12 8.36 -4.04
CA ILE A 170 11.54 8.71 -3.86
C ILE A 170 11.70 9.99 -3.04
N PHE A 171 10.87 11.01 -3.30
CA PHE A 171 11.13 12.38 -2.82
C PHE A 171 10.12 12.90 -1.80
N ILE A 172 8.92 12.33 -1.70
CA ILE A 172 7.81 12.89 -0.91
C ILE A 172 7.40 11.94 0.22
N HIS A 173 7.27 10.65 -0.04
CA HIS A 173 6.80 9.72 0.98
C HIS A 173 7.86 9.48 2.05
N ARG A 174 7.43 9.55 3.31
CA ARG A 174 8.19 9.09 4.46
C ARG A 174 7.60 7.76 4.91
N PHE A 175 8.28 6.68 4.58
CA PHE A 175 7.87 5.37 5.02
C PHE A 175 8.31 5.13 6.46
N SER A 176 7.56 4.30 7.19
CA SER A 176 8.00 3.80 8.50
C SER A 176 9.14 2.80 8.32
N ASP A 177 9.85 2.52 9.42
CA ASP A 177 10.98 1.57 9.46
C ASP A 177 10.57 0.09 9.30
N GLY A 178 9.28 -0.18 9.04
CA GLY A 178 8.76 -1.53 8.83
C GLY A 178 9.25 -2.17 7.52
N THR A 179 9.16 -3.49 7.46
CA THR A 179 9.56 -4.28 6.29
C THR A 179 8.54 -5.35 5.94
N LEU A 180 8.53 -5.78 4.66
CA LEU A 180 7.66 -6.84 4.16
C LEU A 180 8.43 -8.09 3.70
N PRO A 181 7.87 -9.30 3.91
CA PRO A 181 8.44 -10.52 3.38
C PRO A 181 8.48 -10.51 1.85
N LEU A 182 9.59 -10.98 1.27
CA LEU A 182 9.81 -11.00 -0.19
C LEU A 182 8.69 -11.72 -0.94
N ARG A 183 8.17 -12.83 -0.40
CA ARG A 183 7.05 -13.57 -1.01
C ARG A 183 5.80 -12.71 -1.16
N THR A 184 5.48 -11.91 -0.14
CA THR A 184 4.34 -10.98 -0.17
C THR A 184 4.55 -9.91 -1.24
N ILE A 185 5.77 -9.36 -1.32
CA ILE A 185 6.13 -8.34 -2.33
C ILE A 185 5.98 -8.91 -3.74
N MET A 186 6.45 -10.13 -3.99
CA MET A 186 6.28 -10.77 -5.31
C MET A 186 4.80 -10.93 -5.68
N MET A 187 3.93 -11.26 -4.72
CA MET A 187 2.49 -11.38 -4.97
C MET A 187 1.83 -10.02 -5.22
N LEU A 188 2.23 -8.98 -4.49
CA LEU A 188 1.80 -7.60 -4.75
C LEU A 188 2.22 -7.14 -6.15
N CYS A 189 3.49 -7.34 -6.51
CA CYS A 189 3.98 -7.04 -7.84
C CYS A 189 3.19 -7.82 -8.89
N LEU A 190 3.03 -9.13 -8.74
CA LEU A 190 2.27 -9.94 -9.71
C LEU A 190 0.83 -9.42 -9.88
N TYR A 191 0.17 -9.00 -8.79
CA TYR A 191 -1.15 -8.39 -8.85
C TYR A 191 -1.15 -7.11 -9.69
N TYR A 192 -0.34 -6.11 -9.34
CA TYR A 192 -0.34 -4.82 -10.04
C TYR A 192 0.19 -4.93 -11.48
N TRP A 193 1.22 -5.73 -11.69
CA TRP A 193 1.84 -5.97 -12.99
C TRP A 193 0.89 -6.73 -13.91
N GLY A 194 0.18 -7.73 -13.37
CA GLY A 194 -0.85 -8.49 -14.09
C GLY A 194 -2.03 -7.62 -14.50
N PHE A 195 -2.54 -6.78 -13.59
CA PHE A 195 -3.60 -5.82 -13.94
C PHE A 195 -3.12 -4.78 -14.95
N ALA A 196 -1.88 -4.31 -14.87
CA ALA A 196 -1.32 -3.41 -15.86
C ALA A 196 -1.22 -4.07 -17.24
N ALA A 197 -0.73 -5.31 -17.30
CA ALA A 197 -0.69 -6.10 -18.54
C ALA A 197 -2.09 -6.31 -19.12
N TRP A 198 -3.07 -6.69 -18.28
CA TRP A 198 -4.44 -6.93 -18.71
C TRP A 198 -5.08 -5.67 -19.30
N GLN A 199 -4.95 -4.53 -18.62
CA GLN A 199 -5.44 -3.25 -19.11
C GLN A 199 -4.73 -2.82 -20.39
N ALA A 200 -3.40 -2.88 -20.41
CA ALA A 200 -2.59 -2.44 -21.53
C ALA A 200 -2.83 -3.31 -22.78
N TYR A 201 -3.03 -4.62 -22.61
CA TYR A 201 -3.34 -5.54 -23.70
C TYR A 201 -4.58 -5.08 -24.47
N TYR A 202 -5.69 -4.79 -23.78
CA TYR A 202 -6.93 -4.40 -24.42
C TYR A 202 -6.90 -2.97 -24.97
N ILE A 203 -6.32 -2.01 -24.25
CA ILE A 203 -6.25 -0.61 -24.70
C ILE A 203 -5.40 -0.48 -25.96
N ASN A 204 -4.30 -1.22 -26.05
CA ASN A 204 -3.35 -1.11 -27.15
C ASN A 204 -3.60 -2.13 -28.28
N HIS A 205 -4.58 -3.02 -28.12
CA HIS A 205 -4.92 -4.07 -29.09
C HIS A 205 -5.18 -3.48 -30.48
N PRO A 206 -4.74 -4.12 -31.59
CA PRO A 206 -5.03 -3.67 -32.95
C PRO A 206 -6.53 -3.48 -33.25
N LEU A 207 -7.37 -4.31 -32.62
CA LEU A 207 -8.83 -4.28 -32.71
C LEU A 207 -9.51 -3.36 -31.67
N TYR A 208 -8.76 -2.51 -30.97
CA TYR A 208 -9.34 -1.58 -30.00
C TYR A 208 -10.36 -0.65 -30.68
N THR A 209 -11.53 -0.50 -30.07
CA THR A 209 -12.57 0.41 -30.52
C THR A 209 -12.59 1.66 -29.64
N PRO A 210 -12.69 2.87 -30.22
CA PRO A 210 -12.72 4.09 -29.43
C PRO A 210 -14.02 4.20 -28.62
N PRO A 211 -14.02 5.00 -27.53
CA PRO A 211 -15.19 5.21 -26.68
C PRO A 211 -16.43 5.69 -27.43
N THR A 212 -17.61 5.21 -27.01
CA THR A 212 -18.88 5.38 -27.72
C THR A 212 -19.31 6.84 -27.83
N TYR A 213 -19.05 7.66 -26.80
CA TYR A 213 -19.46 9.08 -26.77
C TYR A 213 -18.37 10.02 -27.33
N GLY A 214 -17.34 9.46 -27.96
CA GLY A 214 -16.37 10.21 -28.76
C GLY A 214 -15.52 11.21 -27.96
N ARG A 215 -15.21 12.34 -28.61
CA ARG A 215 -14.22 13.32 -28.09
C ARG A 215 -14.61 13.95 -26.77
N LEU A 216 -15.90 14.25 -26.57
CA LEU A 216 -16.38 14.89 -25.35
C LEU A 216 -16.10 14.01 -24.12
N GLN A 217 -16.44 12.72 -24.19
CA GLN A 217 -16.11 11.75 -23.15
C GLN A 217 -14.60 11.68 -22.89
N ILE A 218 -13.80 11.57 -23.95
CA ILE A 218 -12.34 11.44 -23.82
C ILE A 218 -11.73 12.66 -23.13
N TYR A 219 -12.05 13.88 -23.57
CA TYR A 219 -11.43 15.09 -23.05
C TYR A 219 -11.97 15.49 -21.67
N THR A 220 -13.25 15.28 -21.40
CA THR A 220 -13.80 15.50 -20.05
C THR A 220 -13.20 14.52 -19.05
N ALA A 221 -13.08 13.24 -19.42
CA ALA A 221 -12.44 12.24 -18.57
C ALA A 221 -10.94 12.52 -18.38
N LEU A 222 -10.24 12.98 -19.40
CA LEU A 222 -8.85 13.44 -19.28
C LEU A 222 -8.71 14.62 -18.31
N ALA A 223 -9.58 15.63 -18.41
CA ALA A 223 -9.56 16.77 -17.50
C ALA A 223 -9.79 16.33 -16.04
N MET A 224 -10.78 15.46 -15.81
CA MET A 224 -11.04 14.90 -14.49
C MET A 224 -9.88 14.05 -13.97
N PHE A 225 -9.25 13.24 -14.82
CA PHE A 225 -8.06 12.48 -14.47
C PHE A 225 -6.93 13.39 -13.98
N LEU A 226 -6.64 14.47 -14.71
CA LEU A 226 -5.59 15.41 -14.33
C LEU A 226 -5.91 16.13 -13.01
N VAL A 227 -7.15 16.58 -12.82
CA VAL A 227 -7.63 17.18 -11.56
C VAL A 227 -7.41 16.19 -10.39
N CYS A 228 -7.71 14.91 -10.59
CA CYS A 228 -7.48 13.89 -9.59
C CYS A 228 -5.99 13.63 -9.31
N GLU A 229 -5.14 13.54 -10.33
CA GLU A 229 -3.70 13.38 -10.15
C GLU A 229 -3.06 14.55 -9.38
N PHE A 230 -3.42 15.79 -9.73
CA PHE A 230 -2.97 16.99 -9.01
C PHE A 230 -3.52 17.04 -7.58
N GLY A 231 -4.77 16.61 -7.40
CA GLY A 231 -5.40 16.47 -6.09
C GLY A 231 -4.66 15.51 -5.18
N ASN A 232 -4.41 14.30 -5.69
CA ASN A 232 -3.68 13.25 -4.99
C ASN A 232 -2.27 13.72 -4.60
N PHE A 233 -1.52 14.31 -5.54
CA PHE A 233 -0.19 14.86 -5.27
C PHE A 233 -0.22 15.97 -4.20
N SER A 234 -1.17 16.90 -4.29
CA SER A 234 -1.34 17.99 -3.31
C SER A 234 -1.57 17.45 -1.89
N VAL A 235 -2.35 16.37 -1.77
CA VAL A 235 -2.61 15.72 -0.49
C VAL A 235 -1.36 15.01 0.03
N HIS A 236 -0.62 14.30 -0.82
CA HIS A 236 0.64 13.67 -0.42
C HIS A 236 1.68 14.68 0.11
N LEU A 237 1.74 15.88 -0.47
CA LEU A 237 2.60 16.96 0.04
C LEU A 237 2.22 17.41 1.46
N ILE A 238 0.93 17.44 1.80
CA ILE A 238 0.48 17.73 3.16
C ILE A 238 0.84 16.58 4.10
N LEU A 239 0.53 15.35 3.70
CA LEU A 239 0.77 14.17 4.54
C LEU A 239 2.25 13.98 4.86
N ASN A 240 3.16 14.34 3.95
CA ASN A 240 4.61 14.31 4.21
C ASN A 240 5.04 15.27 5.35
N ARG A 241 4.31 16.36 5.60
CA ARG A 241 4.64 17.31 6.66
C ARG A 241 4.28 16.79 8.05
N ILE A 242 3.33 15.86 8.11
CA ILE A 242 2.85 15.29 9.36
C ILE A 242 3.89 14.31 9.88
N SER A 243 4.33 14.53 11.11
CA SER A 243 5.22 13.60 11.80
C SER A 243 4.43 12.40 12.33
N CYS A 244 5.04 11.22 12.26
CA CYS A 244 4.48 9.99 12.82
C CYS A 244 5.31 9.52 14.02
N ASN A 245 4.67 8.82 14.97
CA ASN A 245 5.36 7.98 15.95
C ASN A 245 5.08 6.52 15.58
N GLY A 246 6.06 5.85 14.97
CA GLY A 246 5.81 4.58 14.30
C GLY A 246 4.74 4.72 13.21
N SER A 247 3.65 3.95 13.33
CA SER A 247 2.50 3.98 12.41
C SER A 247 1.44 5.05 12.72
N ARG A 248 1.58 5.77 13.85
CA ARG A 248 0.55 6.68 14.37
C ARG A 248 0.83 8.14 13.99
N PRO A 249 -0.09 8.85 13.33
CA PRO A 249 0.09 10.27 13.03
C PRO A 249 0.08 11.10 14.32
N LYS A 250 0.92 12.15 14.40
CA LYS A 250 0.94 13.06 15.55
C LYS A 250 -0.04 14.22 15.43
N GLU A 251 -0.53 14.48 14.22
CA GLU A 251 -1.39 15.63 13.92
C GLU A 251 -2.54 15.22 12.98
N ILE A 252 -3.67 15.92 13.09
CA ILE A 252 -4.78 15.79 12.16
C ILE A 252 -4.47 16.60 10.90
N PRO A 253 -4.53 16.01 9.69
CA PRO A 253 -4.43 16.78 8.45
C PRO A 253 -5.64 17.69 8.27
N TYR A 254 -5.39 18.97 8.00
CA TYR A 254 -6.41 19.97 7.71
C TYR A 254 -6.25 20.59 6.31
N PRO A 255 -7.34 21.09 5.71
CA PRO A 255 -7.30 21.86 4.47
C PRO A 255 -6.35 23.06 4.54
N THR A 256 -5.80 23.43 3.40
CA THR A 256 -4.95 24.61 3.22
C THR A 256 -5.57 25.57 2.19
N ASN A 257 -4.85 26.65 1.85
CA ASN A 257 -5.25 27.57 0.77
C ASN A 257 -5.33 26.88 -0.61
N ASN A 258 -4.75 25.70 -0.77
CA ASN A 258 -4.86 24.92 -2.01
C ASN A 258 -6.24 24.23 -2.06
N PRO A 259 -7.10 24.51 -3.07
CA PRO A 259 -8.45 23.94 -3.16
C PRO A 259 -8.47 22.41 -3.27
N PHE A 260 -7.41 21.80 -3.80
CA PHE A 260 -7.25 20.35 -3.85
C PHE A 260 -7.20 19.69 -2.47
N THR A 261 -6.98 20.47 -1.42
CA THR A 261 -6.83 19.96 -0.05
C THR A 261 -8.10 20.16 0.75
N TRP A 262 -9.12 20.83 0.19
CA TRP A 262 -10.41 21.07 0.84
C TRP A 262 -11.22 19.80 1.02
N LEU A 263 -10.88 18.72 0.33
CA LEU A 263 -11.49 17.42 0.60
C LEU A 263 -11.24 16.94 2.04
N PHE A 264 -10.20 17.43 2.73
CA PHE A 264 -10.01 17.19 4.16
C PHE A 264 -11.15 17.79 5.02
N PHE A 265 -12.03 18.66 4.52
CA PHE A 265 -13.23 19.03 5.27
C PHE A 265 -14.21 17.84 5.40
N PHE A 266 -14.21 16.93 4.43
CA PHE A 266 -15.24 15.90 4.29
C PHE A 266 -14.73 14.48 4.50
N VAL A 267 -13.47 14.20 4.17
CA VAL A 267 -12.92 12.84 4.22
C VAL A 267 -11.56 12.80 4.91
N SER A 268 -11.27 11.66 5.50
CA SER A 268 -10.03 11.37 6.24
C SER A 268 -8.86 11.09 5.31
N CYS A 269 -9.13 10.40 4.19
CA CYS A 269 -8.13 9.98 3.22
C CYS A 269 -8.41 10.57 1.81
N PRO A 270 -8.32 11.89 1.60
CA PRO A 270 -8.51 12.50 0.28
C PRO A 270 -7.64 11.93 -0.83
N ASN A 271 -6.42 11.48 -0.50
CA ASN A 271 -5.51 10.88 -1.47
C ASN A 271 -6.13 9.63 -2.11
N TYR A 272 -6.79 8.78 -1.32
CA TYR A 272 -7.51 7.62 -1.83
C TYR A 272 -8.74 8.03 -2.65
N THR A 273 -9.47 9.07 -2.24
CA THR A 273 -10.60 9.61 -3.03
C THR A 273 -10.15 10.06 -4.41
N TYR A 274 -9.04 10.80 -4.48
CA TYR A 274 -8.48 11.25 -5.75
C TYR A 274 -7.93 10.10 -6.58
N GLU A 275 -7.25 9.13 -5.96
CA GLU A 275 -6.76 7.92 -6.65
C GLU A 275 -7.92 7.16 -7.32
N VAL A 276 -9.00 6.89 -6.59
CA VAL A 276 -10.22 6.29 -7.16
C VAL A 276 -10.78 7.14 -8.31
N GLY A 277 -10.83 8.46 -8.13
CA GLY A 277 -11.28 9.40 -9.16
C GLY A 277 -10.44 9.35 -10.44
N SER A 278 -9.11 9.22 -10.32
CA SER A 278 -8.21 8.99 -11.45
C SER A 278 -8.57 7.72 -12.20
N TRP A 279 -8.74 6.58 -11.51
CA TRP A 279 -9.03 5.30 -12.15
C TRP A 279 -10.45 5.22 -12.76
N ILE A 280 -11.45 5.85 -12.13
CA ILE A 280 -12.78 6.01 -12.71
C ILE A 280 -12.72 6.87 -13.98
N SER A 281 -11.97 7.98 -13.93
CA SER A 281 -11.76 8.84 -15.10
C SER A 281 -11.03 8.10 -16.21
N PHE A 282 -10.03 7.28 -15.87
CA PHE A 282 -9.30 6.46 -16.83
C PHE A 282 -10.18 5.39 -17.47
N THR A 283 -11.09 4.78 -16.70
CA THR A 283 -12.12 3.85 -17.19
C THR A 283 -13.05 4.56 -18.16
N ALA A 284 -13.56 5.74 -17.81
CA ALA A 284 -14.43 6.52 -18.68
C ALA A 284 -13.72 6.97 -19.96
N MET A 285 -12.44 7.37 -19.88
CA MET A 285 -11.64 7.81 -21.01
C MET A 285 -11.38 6.67 -22.00
N THR A 286 -11.10 5.46 -21.51
CA THR A 286 -10.72 4.31 -22.33
C THR A 286 -11.90 3.41 -22.70
N GLN A 287 -13.00 3.50 -21.95
CA GLN A 287 -14.15 2.60 -22.00
C GLN A 287 -13.76 1.12 -21.99
N CYS A 288 -12.76 0.78 -21.18
CA CYS A 288 -12.13 -0.54 -21.15
C CYS A 288 -12.50 -1.28 -19.86
N VAL A 289 -13.11 -2.48 -19.99
CA VAL A 289 -13.62 -3.27 -18.85
C VAL A 289 -12.54 -3.62 -17.83
N PRO A 290 -11.35 -4.14 -18.20
CA PRO A 290 -10.26 -4.39 -17.25
C PRO A 290 -9.89 -3.18 -16.38
N VAL A 291 -9.96 -1.97 -16.94
CA VAL A 291 -9.69 -0.74 -16.18
C VAL A 291 -10.77 -0.50 -15.13
N GLY A 292 -12.04 -0.69 -15.50
CA GLY A 292 -13.16 -0.56 -14.57
C GLY A 292 -13.11 -1.60 -13.44
N VAL A 293 -12.71 -2.84 -13.74
CA VAL A 293 -12.51 -3.89 -12.73
C VAL A 293 -11.38 -3.49 -11.77
N PHE A 294 -10.25 -3.02 -12.30
CA PHE A 294 -9.14 -2.54 -11.46
C PHE A 294 -9.55 -1.38 -10.57
N ALA A 295 -10.27 -0.38 -11.11
CA ALA A 295 -10.80 0.75 -10.36
C ALA A 295 -11.74 0.31 -9.22
N PHE A 296 -12.62 -0.66 -9.49
CA PHE A 296 -13.57 -1.17 -8.50
C PHE A 296 -12.88 -1.94 -7.37
N LEU A 297 -11.96 -2.85 -7.69
CA LEU A 297 -11.19 -3.58 -6.68
C LEU A 297 -10.29 -2.64 -5.88
N GLY A 298 -9.67 -1.67 -6.54
CA GLY A 298 -8.89 -0.62 -5.89
C GLY A 298 -9.74 0.23 -4.93
N LEU A 299 -10.96 0.59 -5.31
CA LEU A 299 -11.90 1.29 -4.43
C LEU A 299 -12.22 0.47 -3.18
N ILE A 300 -12.53 -0.83 -3.32
CA ILE A 300 -12.80 -1.70 -2.17
C ILE A 300 -11.59 -1.72 -1.23
N GLN A 301 -10.40 -2.00 -1.77
CA GLN A 301 -9.17 -2.11 -0.98
C GLN A 301 -8.84 -0.79 -0.26
N MET A 302 -8.89 0.33 -0.99
CA MET A 302 -8.66 1.65 -0.40
C MET A 302 -9.72 2.07 0.59
N THR A 303 -10.97 1.60 0.45
CA THR A 303 -12.03 1.85 1.45
C THR A 303 -11.73 1.13 2.75
N ILE A 304 -11.30 -0.14 2.68
CA ILE A 304 -10.88 -0.90 3.87
C ILE A 304 -9.74 -0.17 4.59
N TRP A 305 -8.73 0.26 3.83
CA TRP A 305 -7.63 1.06 4.38
C TRP A 305 -8.10 2.42 4.91
N ALA A 306 -8.96 3.15 4.20
CA ALA A 306 -9.43 4.45 4.67
C ALA A 306 -10.19 4.34 6.00
N ARG A 307 -11.03 3.32 6.16
CA ARG A 307 -11.82 3.09 7.38
C ARG A 307 -10.95 2.78 8.58
N ALA A 308 -9.92 1.96 8.39
CA ALA A 308 -8.99 1.70 9.46
C ALA A 308 -8.22 2.99 9.85
N LYS A 309 -7.88 3.88 8.90
CA LYS A 309 -7.15 5.14 9.20
C LYS A 309 -8.06 6.10 9.95
N HIS A 310 -9.30 6.20 9.49
CA HIS A 310 -10.34 7.00 10.13
C HIS A 310 -10.57 6.55 11.58
N LYS A 311 -10.68 5.23 11.83
CA LYS A 311 -10.79 4.68 13.19
C LYS A 311 -9.58 5.08 14.05
N THR A 312 -8.36 4.92 13.53
CA THR A 312 -7.14 5.35 14.23
C THR A 312 -7.17 6.84 14.60
N TYR A 313 -7.65 7.71 13.71
CA TYR A 313 -7.78 9.13 14.01
C TYR A 313 -8.80 9.41 15.13
N ASN A 314 -9.97 8.76 15.09
CA ASN A 314 -11.00 8.92 16.13
C ASN A 314 -10.52 8.44 17.51
N GLU A 315 -9.71 7.39 17.56
CA GLU A 315 -9.15 6.88 18.83
C GLU A 315 -8.03 7.76 19.38
N GLN A 316 -7.23 8.37 18.50
CA GLN A 316 -6.05 9.14 18.91
C GLN A 316 -6.36 10.60 19.25
N PHE A 317 -7.31 11.21 18.53
CA PHE A 317 -7.59 12.63 18.66
C PHE A 317 -9.01 12.87 19.16
N LYS A 318 -9.12 13.44 20.37
CA LYS A 318 -10.42 13.78 20.96
C LYS A 318 -11.14 14.91 20.20
N ASP A 319 -10.39 15.72 19.46
CA ASP A 319 -10.84 16.86 18.66
C ASP A 319 -10.98 16.52 17.16
N TYR A 320 -11.02 15.22 16.81
CA TYR A 320 -11.21 14.83 15.42
C TYR A 320 -12.58 15.25 14.88
N PRO A 321 -12.69 15.80 13.66
CA PRO A 321 -13.98 16.26 13.14
C PRO A 321 -14.98 15.13 12.89
N ASP A 322 -16.10 15.14 13.63
CA ASP A 322 -17.16 14.11 13.57
C ASP A 322 -17.82 13.95 12.19
N LEU A 323 -17.83 15.00 11.37
CA LEU A 323 -18.46 14.99 10.04
C LEU A 323 -17.59 14.36 8.95
N ARG A 324 -16.32 14.02 9.24
CA ARG A 324 -15.45 13.38 8.27
C ARG A 324 -15.84 11.93 8.07
N THR A 325 -15.93 11.49 6.81
CA THR A 325 -16.01 10.06 6.46
C THR A 325 -14.63 9.50 6.10
N ALA A 326 -14.54 8.20 5.84
CA ALA A 326 -13.27 7.55 5.54
C ALA A 326 -12.68 8.00 4.18
N ILE A 327 -13.43 7.83 3.09
CA ILE A 327 -12.94 7.97 1.70
C ILE A 327 -13.90 8.71 0.77
N ILE A 328 -15.20 8.41 0.79
CA ILE A 328 -16.17 9.07 -0.09
C ILE A 328 -16.97 10.05 0.76
N PRO A 329 -17.05 11.34 0.37
CA PRO A 329 -17.83 12.31 1.12
C PRO A 329 -19.27 11.81 1.32
N LEU A 330 -19.77 11.86 2.54
CA LEU A 330 -21.15 11.48 2.91
C LEU A 330 -21.49 9.98 2.77
N PHE A 331 -20.51 9.12 2.49
CA PHE A 331 -20.66 7.66 2.48
C PHE A 331 -19.61 6.98 3.38
N PHE A 332 -20.02 5.90 4.04
CA PHE A 332 -19.35 5.21 5.17
C PHE A 332 -17.83 5.01 5.03
#